data_AF-A0A1V5PHA1-F1
#
_entry.id   AF-A0A1V5PHA1-F1
#
_cell.length_a   1.000
_cell.length_b   1.000
_cell.length_c   1.000
_cell.angle_alpha   90.00
_cell.angle_beta   90.00
_cell.angle_gamma   90.00
#
_symmetry.space_group_name_H-M   'P 1'
#
loop_
_entity.id
_entity.type
_entity.pdbx_description
1 polymer ?
#
loop_
_entity_poly.entity_id
_entity_poly.type
_entity_poly.pdbx_seq_one_letter_code
_entity_poly.pdbx_strand_id
1 'polypeptide(L)'
;MNEVNICMFGPRGVGKTSLLTTMYEQFENDISNAKLQLTPDLESASILQERLADLKSLFATDEVFFQAGGLLATENVNIFNFGLGKLGEKPTLKLKFIDFPGRYLDSNADKDDKETVNKFVSQSQGVLIAIHAPALMEKQGKFNDDINRPMQIADFFKNNYTKDTIKQPRLIILAPIKCEKYIHNNSTDLIDNIKREYKRLLDLFNSEGLMDKITVVITPVQTTGNIVLGKVEVVKDTKDRNVPQFYFTKNNSCAVYAPKDSEQPLRYLLRFFLKLHLSSQENCWGIFSFIRTWLGLDKHLRDAITKFASACKRDKFFVVLQCERWL
;
A
#
# COMPACT_ATOMS: atom_id res chain seq x y z
N MET A 1 16.47 -7.35 17.48
CA MET A 1 16.31 -6.87 16.10
C MET A 1 15.37 -5.69 16.13
N ASN A 2 15.69 -4.62 15.41
CA ASN A 2 14.87 -3.41 15.38
C ASN A 2 13.60 -3.63 14.57
N GLU A 3 12.47 -2.99 14.90
CA GLU A 3 11.16 -3.25 14.25
C GLU A 3 10.46 -1.97 13.80
N VAL A 4 10.02 -1.94 12.55
CA VAL A 4 9.15 -0.89 11.99
C VAL A 4 7.79 -1.49 11.67
N ASN A 5 6.74 -0.79 12.10
CA ASN A 5 5.35 -1.16 11.86
C ASN A 5 4.81 -0.41 10.64
N ILE A 6 4.17 -1.15 9.74
CA ILE A 6 3.50 -0.64 8.56
C ILE A 6 2.07 -1.18 8.57
N CYS A 7 1.08 -0.31 8.40
CA CYS A 7 -0.32 -0.71 8.37
C CYS A 7 -0.84 -0.75 6.93
N MET A 8 -1.44 -1.87 6.52
CA MET A 8 -2.22 -1.97 5.28
C MET A 8 -3.64 -1.51 5.59
N PHE A 9 -4.09 -0.43 4.98
CA PHE A 9 -5.34 0.25 5.31
C PHE A 9 -6.28 0.34 4.10
N GLY A 10 -7.57 0.18 4.36
CA GLY A 10 -8.61 0.30 3.34
C GLY A 10 -9.78 -0.68 3.56
N PRO A 11 -10.95 -0.39 2.96
CA PRO A 11 -12.16 -1.20 3.09
C PRO A 11 -12.01 -2.67 2.65
N ARG A 12 -13.07 -3.46 2.82
CA ARG A 12 -13.10 -4.85 2.36
C ARG A 12 -12.99 -4.91 0.83
N GLY A 13 -12.22 -5.87 0.30
CA GLY A 13 -12.16 -6.15 -1.13
C GLY A 13 -11.35 -5.16 -1.98
N VAL A 14 -10.79 -4.10 -1.39
CA VAL A 14 -9.98 -3.11 -2.15
C VAL A 14 -8.63 -3.65 -2.62
N GLY A 15 -8.17 -4.80 -2.09
CA GLY A 15 -6.95 -5.51 -2.52
C GLY A 15 -5.69 -5.22 -1.70
N LYS A 16 -5.83 -5.02 -0.39
CA LYS A 16 -4.70 -4.82 0.55
C LYS A 16 -3.67 -5.94 0.52
N THR A 17 -4.11 -7.19 0.65
CA THR A 17 -3.21 -8.35 0.66
C THR A 17 -2.53 -8.53 -0.69
N SER A 18 -3.26 -8.33 -1.81
CA SER A 18 -2.67 -8.38 -3.15
C SER A 18 -1.60 -7.32 -3.35
N LEU A 19 -1.79 -6.12 -2.81
CA LEU A 19 -0.76 -5.07 -2.83
C LEU A 19 0.51 -5.54 -2.10
N LEU A 20 0.38 -6.13 -0.90
CA LEU A 20 1.53 -6.65 -0.16
C LEU A 20 2.22 -7.82 -0.89
N THR A 21 1.44 -8.77 -1.42
CA THR A 21 1.95 -9.91 -2.20
C THR A 21 2.75 -9.46 -3.43
N THR A 22 2.19 -8.53 -4.21
CA THR A 22 2.84 -8.02 -5.42
C THR A 22 4.07 -7.17 -5.11
N MET A 23 4.04 -6.39 -4.03
CA MET A 23 5.18 -5.62 -3.54
C MET A 23 6.34 -6.52 -3.11
N TYR A 24 6.04 -7.61 -2.39
CA TYR A 24 7.05 -8.59 -1.98
C TYR A 24 7.66 -9.32 -3.19
N GLU A 25 6.82 -9.78 -4.12
CA GLU A 25 7.30 -10.50 -5.31
C GLU A 25 8.20 -9.64 -6.21
N GLN A 26 7.81 -8.38 -6.46
CA GLN A 26 8.64 -7.46 -7.27
C GLN A 26 9.94 -7.08 -6.56
N PHE A 27 9.91 -6.98 -5.23
CA PHE A 27 11.11 -6.67 -4.47
C PHE A 27 12.19 -7.75 -4.63
N GLU A 28 11.83 -9.03 -4.56
CA GLU A 28 12.77 -10.14 -4.79
C GLU A 28 13.38 -10.10 -6.20
N ASN A 29 12.64 -9.64 -7.20
CA ASN A 29 13.14 -9.51 -8.57
C ASN A 29 14.10 -8.31 -8.75
N ASP A 30 13.85 -7.18 -8.10
CA ASP A 30 14.59 -5.92 -8.28
C ASP A 30 15.92 -5.84 -7.49
N ILE A 31 16.08 -6.67 -6.47
CA ILE A 31 17.08 -6.44 -5.41
C ILE A 31 18.43 -7.09 -5.63
N SER A 32 18.53 -8.02 -6.58
CA SER A 32 19.79 -8.63 -7.01
C SER A 32 20.86 -7.57 -7.31
N ASN A 33 20.46 -6.40 -7.82
CA ASN A 33 21.34 -5.28 -8.15
C ASN A 33 21.76 -4.41 -6.94
N ALA A 34 21.05 -4.49 -5.81
CA ALA A 34 21.30 -3.67 -4.62
C ALA A 34 21.99 -4.44 -3.48
N LYS A 35 22.20 -5.77 -3.59
CA LYS A 35 22.78 -6.63 -2.53
C LYS A 35 22.02 -6.57 -1.20
N LEU A 36 20.72 -6.30 -1.26
CA LEU A 36 19.80 -6.40 -0.13
C LEU A 36 19.06 -7.74 -0.19
N GLN A 37 18.42 -8.12 0.90
CA GLN A 37 17.43 -9.21 0.94
C GLN A 37 16.27 -8.82 1.86
N LEU A 38 15.07 -9.34 1.58
CA LEU A 38 13.91 -9.22 2.45
C LEU A 38 13.33 -10.61 2.68
N THR A 39 13.64 -11.18 3.83
CA THR A 39 13.29 -12.57 4.12
C THR A 39 12.01 -12.61 4.94
N PRO A 40 10.88 -13.12 4.41
CA PRO A 40 9.70 -13.35 5.23
C PRO A 40 9.94 -14.46 6.25
N ASP A 41 9.23 -14.43 7.37
CA ASP A 41 9.11 -15.65 8.21
C ASP A 41 8.27 -16.73 7.51
N LEU A 42 8.27 -17.95 8.04
CA LEU A 42 7.62 -19.10 7.40
C LEU A 42 6.11 -18.91 7.21
N GLU A 43 5.43 -18.32 8.20
CA GLU A 43 3.99 -18.06 8.14
C GLU A 43 3.68 -17.01 7.08
N SER A 44 4.41 -15.89 7.08
CA SER A 44 4.28 -14.83 6.07
C SER A 44 4.54 -15.38 4.67
N ALA A 45 5.59 -16.19 4.50
CA ALA A 45 5.94 -16.80 3.23
C ALA A 45 4.82 -17.69 2.71
N SER A 46 4.25 -18.55 3.56
CA SER A 46 3.15 -19.46 3.18
C SER A 46 1.94 -18.67 2.68
N ILE A 47 1.49 -17.66 3.42
CA ILE A 47 0.32 -16.86 3.05
C ILE A 47 0.59 -16.10 1.75
N LEU A 48 1.76 -15.48 1.62
CA LEU A 48 2.11 -14.72 0.41
C LEU A 48 2.22 -15.62 -0.82
N GLN A 49 2.73 -16.84 -0.69
CA GLN A 49 2.81 -17.82 -1.77
C GLN A 49 1.43 -18.28 -2.23
N GLU A 50 0.50 -18.55 -1.30
CA GLU A 50 -0.89 -18.89 -1.64
C GLU A 50 -1.55 -17.74 -2.40
N ARG A 51 -1.42 -16.51 -1.91
CA ARG A 51 -1.96 -15.33 -2.60
C ARG A 51 -1.31 -15.07 -3.95
N LEU A 52 -0.02 -15.36 -4.10
CA LEU A 52 0.67 -15.27 -5.38
C LEU A 52 0.16 -16.33 -6.37
N ALA A 53 -0.11 -17.55 -5.89
CA ALA A 53 -0.71 -18.60 -6.69
C ALA A 53 -2.11 -18.20 -7.16
N ASP A 54 -2.93 -17.60 -6.29
CA ASP A 54 -4.24 -17.07 -6.65
C ASP A 54 -4.13 -15.98 -7.74
N LEU A 55 -3.17 -15.06 -7.63
CA LEU A 55 -2.95 -14.02 -8.65
C LEU A 55 -2.51 -14.63 -9.99
N LYS A 56 -1.67 -15.66 -9.96
CA LYS A 56 -1.19 -16.36 -11.16
C LYS A 56 -2.28 -17.23 -11.79
N SER A 57 -3.19 -17.80 -11.01
CA SER A 57 -4.28 -18.65 -11.52
C SER A 57 -5.25 -17.87 -12.40
N LEU A 58 -5.35 -16.55 -12.23
CA LEU A 58 -6.12 -15.67 -13.12
C LEU A 58 -5.66 -15.75 -14.59
N PHE A 59 -4.44 -16.21 -14.86
CA PHE A 59 -3.92 -16.40 -16.22
C PHE A 59 -4.26 -17.77 -16.82
N ALA A 60 -4.68 -18.73 -16.00
CA ALA A 60 -5.04 -20.08 -16.42
C ALA A 60 -6.46 -20.19 -17.00
N THR A 61 -7.28 -19.15 -16.88
CA THR A 61 -8.63 -19.12 -17.49
C THR A 61 -8.57 -18.95 -19.00
N ASP A 62 -9.43 -19.69 -19.71
CA ASP A 62 -9.67 -19.53 -21.16
C ASP A 62 -10.77 -18.50 -21.47
N GLU A 63 -11.45 -17.98 -20.43
CA GLU A 63 -12.48 -16.97 -20.61
C GLU A 63 -11.86 -15.65 -21.12
N VAL A 64 -12.50 -15.08 -22.15
CA VAL A 64 -12.10 -13.77 -22.69
C VAL A 64 -12.31 -12.66 -21.66
N PHE A 65 -13.42 -12.71 -20.94
CA PHE A 65 -13.73 -11.83 -19.82
C PHE A 65 -14.08 -12.67 -18.61
N PHE A 66 -13.32 -12.51 -17.54
CA PHE A 66 -13.56 -13.22 -16.29
C PHE A 66 -13.73 -12.22 -15.15
N GLN A 67 -14.51 -12.59 -14.16
CA GLN A 67 -14.44 -11.90 -12.89
C GLN A 67 -13.13 -12.33 -12.24
N ALA A 68 -12.30 -11.38 -11.82
CA ALA A 68 -11.27 -11.68 -10.85
C ALA A 68 -12.01 -12.00 -9.55
N GLY A 69 -12.45 -13.26 -9.41
CA GLY A 69 -13.20 -13.75 -8.26
C GLY A 69 -12.52 -13.17 -7.02
N GLY A 70 -13.28 -12.39 -6.24
CA GLY A 70 -12.70 -11.54 -5.22
C GLY A 70 -11.79 -12.40 -4.34
N LEU A 71 -10.48 -12.20 -4.48
CA LEU A 71 -9.49 -12.89 -3.65
C LEU A 71 -10.01 -12.83 -2.22
N LEU A 72 -10.18 -14.00 -1.59
CA LEU A 72 -10.93 -14.12 -0.35
C LEU A 72 -10.51 -13.02 0.61
N ALA A 73 -11.47 -12.19 1.01
CA ALA A 73 -11.20 -11.05 1.86
C ALA A 73 -10.50 -11.52 3.14
N THR A 74 -9.58 -10.71 3.65
CA THR A 74 -8.93 -10.95 4.94
C THR A 74 -9.99 -11.04 6.04
N GLU A 75 -10.16 -12.24 6.61
CA GLU A 75 -11.16 -12.50 7.68
C GLU A 75 -10.57 -12.28 9.09
N ASN A 76 -9.25 -12.49 9.24
CA ASN A 76 -8.49 -12.31 10.48
C ASN A 76 -7.34 -11.31 10.28
N VAL A 77 -6.85 -10.73 11.38
CA VAL A 77 -5.64 -9.90 11.33
C VAL A 77 -4.43 -10.77 10.96
N ASN A 78 -3.76 -10.41 9.88
CA ASN A 78 -2.52 -11.05 9.43
C ASN A 78 -1.34 -10.13 9.72
N ILE A 79 -0.29 -10.68 10.31
CA ILE A 79 0.97 -9.99 10.58
C ILE A 79 2.03 -10.61 9.69
N PHE A 80 2.54 -9.82 8.74
CA PHE A 80 3.62 -10.25 7.87
C PHE A 80 4.94 -9.66 8.37
N ASN A 81 5.84 -10.54 8.79
CA ASN A 81 7.15 -10.14 9.27
C ASN A 81 8.20 -10.41 8.19
N PHE A 82 9.00 -9.39 7.91
CA PHE A 82 10.11 -9.50 6.98
C PHE A 82 11.39 -9.02 7.65
N GLY A 83 12.45 -9.81 7.53
CA GLY A 83 13.80 -9.41 7.86
C GLY A 83 14.45 -8.71 6.67
N LEU A 84 14.72 -7.42 6.79
CA LEU A 84 15.54 -6.65 5.86
C LEU A 84 17.01 -6.69 6.29
N GLY A 85 17.89 -7.02 5.36
CA GLY A 85 19.33 -7.03 5.58
C GLY A 85 20.12 -7.07 4.29
N LYS A 86 21.42 -7.31 4.40
CA LYS A 86 22.27 -7.59 3.24
C LYS A 86 22.03 -9.00 2.76
N LEU A 87 22.20 -9.20 1.45
CA LEU A 87 22.14 -10.51 0.83
C LEU A 87 23.15 -11.46 1.48
N GLY A 88 22.66 -12.60 1.97
CA GLY A 88 23.47 -13.65 2.61
C GLY A 88 23.79 -13.43 4.09
N GLU A 89 23.39 -12.30 4.68
CA GLU A 89 23.64 -12.00 6.10
C GLU A 89 22.38 -12.15 6.95
N LYS A 90 22.51 -12.12 8.27
CA LYS A 90 21.33 -12.08 9.16
C LYS A 90 20.61 -10.74 8.98
N PRO A 91 19.27 -10.73 8.87
CA PRO A 91 18.50 -9.49 8.86
C PRO A 91 18.79 -8.63 10.09
N THR A 92 18.85 -7.32 9.87
CA THR A 92 19.18 -6.33 10.92
C THR A 92 17.99 -5.44 11.25
N LEU A 93 17.00 -5.36 10.36
CA LEU A 93 15.71 -4.70 10.58
C LEU A 93 14.56 -5.66 10.32
N LYS A 94 13.52 -5.56 11.15
CA LYS A 94 12.23 -6.20 10.93
C LYS A 94 11.24 -5.17 10.37
N LEU A 95 10.65 -5.47 9.23
CA LEU A 95 9.48 -4.78 8.71
C LEU A 95 8.25 -5.62 9.06
N LYS A 96 7.32 -5.04 9.81
CA LYS A 96 6.08 -5.69 10.23
C LYS A 96 4.90 -5.04 9.54
N PHE A 97 4.35 -5.71 8.53
CA PHE A 97 3.14 -5.29 7.85
C PHE A 97 1.91 -5.88 8.54
N ILE A 98 0.97 -5.04 8.92
CA ILE A 98 -0.26 -5.42 9.61
C ILE A 98 -1.41 -5.24 8.63
N ASP A 99 -1.99 -6.36 8.17
CA ASP A 99 -3.18 -6.39 7.32
C ASP A 99 -4.38 -6.85 8.15
N PHE A 100 -5.36 -5.96 8.29
CA PHE A 100 -6.54 -6.24 9.09
C PHE A 100 -7.80 -6.39 8.20
N PRO A 101 -8.82 -7.12 8.66
CA PRO A 101 -10.08 -7.25 7.95
C PRO A 101 -10.70 -5.90 7.62
N GLY A 102 -10.99 -5.64 6.34
CA GLY A 102 -11.56 -4.35 5.93
C GLY A 102 -12.92 -4.06 6.58
N ARG A 103 -13.63 -5.10 7.04
CA ARG A 103 -14.88 -5.00 7.81
C ARG A 103 -14.71 -4.26 9.15
N TYR A 104 -13.49 -4.19 9.70
CA TYR A 104 -13.24 -3.45 10.95
C TYR A 104 -13.42 -1.93 10.78
N LEU A 105 -13.44 -1.43 9.54
CA LEU A 105 -13.75 -0.04 9.24
C LEU A 105 -15.26 0.20 9.13
N ASP A 106 -16.08 -0.83 9.01
CA ASP A 106 -17.52 -0.68 8.79
C ASP A 106 -18.19 0.07 9.95
N SER A 107 -19.24 0.84 9.64
CA SER A 107 -19.95 1.64 10.65
C SER A 107 -20.51 0.75 11.77
N ASN A 108 -20.94 -0.46 11.43
CA ASN A 108 -21.45 -1.48 12.34
C ASN A 108 -20.37 -2.42 12.92
N ALA A 109 -19.08 -2.17 12.68
CA ALA A 109 -18.02 -2.95 13.32
C ALA A 109 -18.03 -2.74 14.84
N ASP A 110 -17.69 -3.81 15.56
CA ASP A 110 -17.64 -3.84 17.01
C ASP A 110 -16.59 -2.85 17.55
N LYS A 111 -16.75 -2.44 18.80
CA LYS A 111 -15.86 -1.46 19.44
C LYS A 111 -14.41 -1.96 19.46
N ASP A 112 -14.21 -3.23 19.76
CA ASP A 112 -12.89 -3.85 19.87
C ASP A 112 -12.18 -3.90 18.51
N ASP A 113 -12.92 -4.16 17.42
CA ASP A 113 -12.39 -4.10 16.05
C ASP A 113 -11.89 -2.69 15.72
N LYS A 114 -12.69 -1.66 16.03
CA LYS A 114 -12.33 -0.25 15.80
C LYS A 114 -11.12 0.19 16.64
N GLU A 115 -11.07 -0.19 17.92
CA GLU A 115 -9.94 0.08 18.81
C GLU A 115 -8.67 -0.63 18.33
N THR A 116 -8.81 -1.85 17.82
CA THR A 116 -7.70 -2.62 17.23
C THR A 116 -7.11 -1.90 16.02
N VAL A 117 -7.95 -1.41 15.10
CA VAL A 117 -7.46 -0.63 13.95
C VAL A 117 -6.78 0.66 14.41
N ASN A 118 -7.35 1.38 15.38
CA ASN A 118 -6.72 2.58 15.94
C ASN A 118 -5.32 2.28 16.50
N LYS A 119 -5.19 1.20 17.26
CA LYS A 119 -3.89 0.76 17.80
C LYS A 119 -2.89 0.47 16.67
N PHE A 120 -3.29 -0.24 15.63
CA PHE A 120 -2.38 -0.54 14.51
C PHE A 120 -1.95 0.72 13.78
N VAL A 121 -2.88 1.62 13.47
CA VAL A 121 -2.56 2.84 12.71
C VAL A 121 -1.73 3.83 13.54
N SER A 122 -2.01 3.97 14.85
CA SER A 122 -1.25 4.85 15.75
C SER A 122 0.18 4.36 16.01
N GLN A 123 0.40 3.04 15.98
CA GLN A 123 1.72 2.44 16.19
C GLN A 123 2.56 2.35 14.90
N SER A 124 1.96 2.56 13.72
CA SER A 124 2.62 2.36 12.43
C SER A 124 3.34 3.60 11.91
N GLN A 125 4.61 3.47 11.52
CA GLN A 125 5.42 4.53 10.93
C GLN A 125 5.01 4.83 9.48
N GLY A 126 4.48 3.83 8.78
CA GLY A 126 3.91 3.95 7.45
C GLY A 126 2.49 3.40 7.40
N VAL A 127 1.61 4.01 6.60
CA VAL A 127 0.27 3.50 6.31
C VAL A 127 0.07 3.45 4.81
N LEU A 128 -0.22 2.27 4.27
CA LEU A 128 -0.53 2.06 2.85
C LEU A 128 -2.04 2.01 2.70
N ILE A 129 -2.63 3.06 2.14
CA ILE A 129 -4.05 3.14 1.84
C ILE A 129 -4.27 2.56 0.45
N ALA A 130 -4.79 1.35 0.36
CA ALA A 130 -5.11 0.71 -0.91
C ALA A 130 -6.38 1.35 -1.52
N ILE A 131 -6.31 1.72 -2.79
CA ILE A 131 -7.41 2.35 -3.55
C ILE A 131 -7.74 1.47 -4.76
N HIS A 132 -8.98 1.05 -4.89
CA HIS A 132 -9.46 0.30 -6.04
C HIS A 132 -9.63 1.23 -7.24
N ALA A 133 -8.62 1.30 -8.13
CA ALA A 133 -8.63 2.22 -9.26
C ALA A 133 -9.84 2.02 -10.19
N PRO A 134 -10.29 0.80 -10.52
CA PRO A 134 -11.53 0.62 -11.27
C PRO A 134 -12.79 1.23 -10.63
N ALA A 135 -12.89 1.21 -9.31
CA ALA A 135 -14.06 1.80 -8.65
C ALA A 135 -14.01 3.33 -8.66
N LEU A 136 -12.78 3.88 -8.60
CA LEU A 136 -12.51 5.31 -8.67
C LEU A 136 -12.76 5.89 -10.07
N MET A 137 -12.39 5.14 -11.11
CA MET A 137 -12.31 5.65 -12.49
C MET A 137 -13.55 5.35 -13.32
N GLU A 138 -14.13 4.15 -13.17
CA GLU A 138 -15.18 3.69 -14.07
C GLU A 138 -16.53 4.33 -13.74
N LYS A 139 -17.34 4.54 -14.78
CA LYS A 139 -18.67 5.16 -14.68
C LYS A 139 -18.62 6.49 -13.89
N GLN A 140 -17.59 7.31 -14.13
CA GLN A 140 -17.36 8.61 -13.46
C GLN A 140 -17.27 8.48 -11.93
N GLY A 141 -16.64 7.42 -11.44
CA GLY A 141 -16.43 7.20 -10.00
C GLY A 141 -17.69 6.74 -9.25
N LYS A 142 -18.73 6.29 -9.95
CA LYS A 142 -20.01 5.84 -9.36
C LYS A 142 -19.86 4.82 -8.22
N PHE A 143 -18.80 4.02 -8.23
CA PHE A 143 -18.58 2.95 -7.25
C PHE A 143 -17.52 3.31 -6.19
N ASN A 144 -16.97 4.52 -6.25
CA ASN A 144 -15.89 4.96 -5.39
C ASN A 144 -16.32 5.00 -3.92
N ASP A 145 -17.49 5.57 -3.64
CA ASP A 145 -18.00 5.70 -2.28
C ASP A 145 -18.37 4.36 -1.65
N ASP A 146 -18.80 3.38 -2.44
CA ASP A 146 -19.15 2.05 -1.94
C ASP A 146 -17.92 1.18 -1.66
N ILE A 147 -16.91 1.26 -2.54
CA ILE A 147 -15.73 0.38 -2.53
C ILE A 147 -14.55 1.01 -1.80
N ASN A 148 -14.16 2.24 -2.17
CA ASN A 148 -12.99 2.92 -1.62
C ASN A 148 -13.31 3.73 -0.36
N ARG A 149 -14.56 4.17 -0.21
CA ARG A 149 -15.10 4.85 0.98
C ARG A 149 -14.21 6.00 1.47
N PRO A 150 -13.82 6.96 0.62
CA PRO A 150 -12.86 8.01 0.98
C PRO A 150 -13.31 8.83 2.20
N MET A 151 -14.61 9.10 2.35
CA MET A 151 -15.15 9.82 3.51
C MET A 151 -14.94 9.05 4.82
N GLN A 152 -15.20 7.74 4.83
CA GLN A 152 -14.98 6.90 6.01
C GLN A 152 -13.50 6.84 6.41
N ILE A 153 -12.60 6.77 5.41
CA ILE A 153 -11.16 6.85 5.64
C ILE A 153 -10.80 8.21 6.26
N ALA A 154 -11.28 9.32 5.69
CA ALA A 154 -11.03 10.66 6.21
C ALA A 154 -11.53 10.82 7.66
N ASP A 155 -12.71 10.30 7.98
CA ASP A 155 -13.28 10.33 9.33
C ASP A 155 -12.47 9.51 10.32
N PHE A 156 -11.99 8.33 9.92
CA PHE A 156 -11.07 7.54 10.73
C PHE A 156 -9.82 8.34 11.09
N PHE A 157 -9.14 8.93 10.10
CA PHE A 157 -7.93 9.72 10.38
C PHE A 157 -8.25 10.98 11.18
N LYS A 158 -9.35 11.67 10.92
CA LYS A 158 -9.75 12.87 11.67
C LYS A 158 -9.89 12.59 13.17
N ASN A 159 -10.41 11.42 13.53
CA ASN A 159 -10.61 11.04 14.93
C ASN A 159 -9.33 10.55 15.62
N ASN A 160 -8.34 10.08 14.86
CA ASN A 160 -7.15 9.43 15.43
C ASN A 160 -5.86 10.24 15.24
N TYR A 161 -5.80 11.12 14.23
CA TYR A 161 -4.62 11.92 13.88
C TYR A 161 -4.89 13.37 14.27
N THR A 162 -4.26 13.79 15.36
CA THR A 162 -4.26 15.17 15.86
C THR A 162 -2.83 15.61 16.13
N LYS A 163 -2.63 16.91 16.37
CA LYS A 163 -1.33 17.45 16.81
C LYS A 163 -0.79 16.73 18.05
N ASP A 164 -1.69 16.24 18.89
CA ASP A 164 -1.37 15.59 20.15
C ASP A 164 -1.10 14.09 20.02
N THR A 165 -1.78 13.39 19.11
CA THR A 165 -1.53 11.96 18.90
C THR A 165 -0.33 11.71 17.99
N ILE A 166 -0.15 12.53 16.95
CA ILE A 166 0.98 12.42 16.02
C ILE A 166 2.14 13.23 16.56
N LYS A 167 3.00 12.55 17.32
CA LYS A 167 4.25 13.15 17.81
C LYS A 167 5.32 13.11 16.75
N GLN A 168 5.45 12.02 16.01
CA GLN A 168 6.57 11.79 15.09
C GLN A 168 6.14 11.78 13.63
N PRO A 169 7.08 11.96 12.67
CA PRO A 169 6.73 11.89 11.26
C PRO A 169 6.15 10.53 10.87
N ARG A 170 5.17 10.54 9.97
CA ARG A 170 4.50 9.37 9.40
C ARG A 170 4.50 9.47 7.88
N LEU A 171 4.62 8.32 7.21
CA LEU A 171 4.40 8.21 5.77
C LEU A 171 3.01 7.64 5.48
N ILE A 172 2.25 8.33 4.65
CA ILE A 172 1.00 7.85 4.09
C ILE A 172 1.21 7.62 2.60
N ILE A 173 0.97 6.38 2.16
CA ILE A 173 1.06 5.99 0.77
C ILE A 173 -0.36 5.74 0.26
N LEU A 174 -0.84 6.58 -0.64
CA LEU A 174 -2.04 6.31 -1.42
C LEU A 174 -1.64 5.37 -2.57
N ALA A 175 -2.02 4.11 -2.46
CA ALA A 175 -1.63 3.06 -3.40
C ALA A 175 -2.84 2.64 -4.24
N PRO A 176 -3.13 3.32 -5.36
CA PRO A 176 -4.15 2.83 -6.28
C PRO A 176 -3.66 1.54 -6.94
N ILE A 177 -4.50 0.51 -6.89
CA ILE A 177 -4.21 -0.83 -7.41
C ILE A 177 -5.09 -1.15 -8.62
N LYS A 178 -4.72 -2.20 -9.36
CA LYS A 178 -5.35 -2.56 -10.65
C LYS A 178 -5.28 -1.39 -11.65
N CYS A 179 -4.13 -0.71 -11.71
CA CYS A 179 -3.94 0.50 -12.50
C CYS A 179 -3.60 0.25 -13.98
N GLU A 180 -3.50 -1.01 -14.42
CA GLU A 180 -3.02 -1.41 -15.75
C GLU A 180 -3.68 -0.60 -16.88
N LYS A 181 -5.01 -0.51 -16.86
CA LYS A 181 -5.79 0.25 -17.86
C LYS A 181 -5.46 1.75 -17.87
N TYR A 182 -5.36 2.37 -16.69
CA TYR A 182 -5.29 3.82 -16.56
C TYR A 182 -3.88 4.37 -16.81
N ILE A 183 -2.86 3.62 -16.40
CA ILE A 183 -1.46 3.96 -16.70
C ILE A 183 -1.17 3.75 -18.18
N HIS A 184 -1.62 2.62 -18.77
CA HIS A 184 -1.39 2.34 -20.19
C HIS A 184 -2.04 3.39 -21.10
N ASN A 185 -3.27 3.81 -20.78
CA ASN A 185 -3.98 4.86 -21.50
C ASN A 185 -3.49 6.27 -21.16
N ASN A 186 -2.42 6.38 -20.38
CA ASN A 186 -1.78 7.65 -20.04
C ASN A 186 -2.69 8.67 -19.34
N SER A 187 -3.71 8.20 -18.62
CA SER A 187 -4.79 9.03 -18.07
C SER A 187 -4.32 9.77 -16.81
N THR A 188 -4.06 11.07 -16.93
CA THR A 188 -3.76 11.95 -15.80
C THR A 188 -4.92 12.03 -14.80
N ASP A 189 -6.14 11.72 -15.27
CA ASP A 189 -7.35 11.70 -14.46
C ASP A 189 -7.24 10.77 -13.24
N LEU A 190 -6.39 9.74 -13.26
CA LEU A 190 -6.18 8.88 -12.09
C LEU A 190 -5.72 9.70 -10.88
N ILE A 191 -4.70 10.55 -11.07
CA ILE A 191 -4.13 11.35 -9.99
C ILE A 191 -5.09 12.46 -9.57
N ASP A 192 -5.74 13.09 -10.53
CA ASP A 192 -6.71 14.16 -10.25
C ASP A 192 -7.96 13.64 -9.53
N ASN A 193 -8.44 12.45 -9.91
CA ASN A 193 -9.52 11.78 -9.21
C ASN A 193 -9.10 11.41 -7.79
N ILE A 194 -7.90 10.88 -7.56
CA ILE A 194 -7.42 10.61 -6.18
C ILE A 194 -7.40 11.89 -5.36
N LYS A 195 -6.81 12.98 -5.88
CA LYS A 195 -6.74 14.27 -5.18
C LYS A 195 -8.13 14.82 -4.87
N ARG A 196 -9.07 14.70 -5.81
CA ARG A 196 -10.45 15.19 -5.65
C ARG A 196 -11.21 14.35 -4.63
N GLU A 197 -11.25 13.03 -4.79
CA GLU A 197 -12.05 12.15 -3.94
C GLU A 197 -11.48 12.03 -2.52
N TYR A 198 -10.15 12.09 -2.36
CA TYR A 198 -9.49 12.08 -1.05
C TYR A 198 -9.19 13.48 -0.52
N LYS A 199 -9.75 14.55 -1.11
CA LYS A 199 -9.46 15.94 -0.73
C LYS A 199 -9.62 16.17 0.78
N ARG A 200 -10.69 15.66 1.39
CA ARG A 200 -10.95 15.82 2.83
C ARG A 200 -9.84 15.20 3.70
N LEU A 201 -9.30 14.06 3.29
CA LEU A 201 -8.18 13.42 3.99
C LEU A 201 -6.89 14.23 3.80
N LEU A 202 -6.63 14.69 2.57
CA LEU A 202 -5.46 15.51 2.24
C LEU A 202 -5.48 16.86 2.97
N ASP A 203 -6.64 17.53 3.02
CA ASP A 203 -6.84 18.78 3.75
C ASP A 203 -6.57 18.58 5.26
N LEU A 204 -7.02 17.47 5.85
CA LEU A 204 -6.71 17.11 7.24
C LEU A 204 -5.20 16.99 7.44
N PHE A 205 -4.52 16.23 6.58
CA PHE A 205 -3.07 16.03 6.68
C PHE A 205 -2.28 17.33 6.48
N ASN A 206 -2.81 18.27 5.70
CA ASN A 206 -2.22 19.58 5.46
C ASN A 206 -2.61 20.65 6.50
N SER A 207 -3.30 20.28 7.58
CA SER A 207 -3.63 21.20 8.67
C SER A 207 -2.39 21.58 9.49
N GLU A 208 -2.41 22.76 10.12
CA GLU A 208 -1.28 23.36 10.86
C GLU A 208 -0.63 22.41 11.89
N GLY A 209 -1.39 21.49 12.50
CA GLY A 209 -0.90 20.53 13.47
C GLY A 209 -0.21 19.28 12.90
N LEU A 210 -0.43 18.99 11.60
CA LEU A 210 -0.06 17.74 10.94
C LEU A 210 0.81 17.94 9.70
N MET A 211 0.77 19.11 9.06
CA MET A 211 1.40 19.36 7.74
C MET A 211 2.89 19.00 7.69
N ASP A 212 3.56 19.21 8.81
CA ASP A 212 4.99 19.01 9.00
C ASP A 212 5.38 17.59 9.45
N LYS A 213 4.38 16.78 9.81
CA LYS A 213 4.56 15.42 10.34
C LYS A 213 4.05 14.36 9.39
N ILE A 214 3.18 14.69 8.44
CA ILE A 214 2.61 13.70 7.53
C ILE A 214 3.20 13.92 6.15
N THR A 215 3.89 12.89 5.66
CA THR A 215 4.34 12.81 4.28
C THR A 215 3.32 12.02 3.50
N VAL A 216 2.85 12.53 2.36
CA VAL A 216 1.84 11.85 1.54
C VAL A 216 2.39 11.65 0.15
N VAL A 217 2.33 10.41 -0.34
CA VAL A 217 2.74 10.04 -1.71
C VAL A 217 1.64 9.23 -2.39
N ILE A 218 1.55 9.34 -3.72
CA ILE A 218 0.73 8.47 -4.56
C ILE A 218 1.68 7.53 -5.31
N THR A 219 1.47 6.22 -5.16
CA THR A 219 2.26 5.18 -5.84
C THR A 219 1.33 4.18 -6.53
N PRO A 220 0.95 4.42 -7.78
CA PRO A 220 0.11 3.50 -8.52
C PRO A 220 0.78 2.16 -8.77
N VAL A 221 -0.01 1.08 -8.69
CA VAL A 221 0.46 -0.30 -8.83
C VAL A 221 -0.34 -1.03 -9.91
N GLN A 222 0.39 -1.63 -10.85
CA GLN A 222 -0.14 -2.56 -11.85
C GLN A 222 -0.04 -3.97 -11.28
N THR A 223 -1.10 -4.39 -10.57
CA THR A 223 -1.13 -5.55 -9.67
C THR A 223 -0.82 -6.88 -10.36
N THR A 224 -1.21 -7.04 -11.61
CA THR A 224 -0.95 -8.25 -12.41
C THR A 224 -0.13 -7.92 -13.66
N GLY A 225 -0.16 -6.66 -14.09
CA GLY A 225 0.52 -6.10 -15.25
C GLY A 225 -0.13 -6.41 -16.58
N ASN A 226 -0.59 -7.65 -16.79
CA ASN A 226 -1.13 -8.10 -18.08
C ASN A 226 -2.61 -8.49 -18.05
N ILE A 227 -3.28 -8.36 -16.91
CA ILE A 227 -4.74 -8.42 -16.82
C ILE A 227 -5.26 -6.99 -16.64
N VAL A 228 -6.08 -6.55 -17.59
CA VAL A 228 -6.68 -5.21 -17.60
C VAL A 228 -8.17 -5.29 -17.35
N LEU A 229 -8.74 -4.21 -16.81
CA LEU A 229 -10.18 -4.09 -16.75
C LEU A 229 -10.76 -3.99 -18.16
N GLY A 230 -11.63 -4.94 -18.50
CA GLY A 230 -12.36 -4.97 -19.76
C GLY A 230 -13.67 -4.18 -19.69
N LYS A 231 -14.56 -4.57 -18.77
CA LYS A 231 -15.88 -3.95 -18.63
C LYS A 231 -16.36 -3.94 -17.18
N VAL A 232 -17.32 -3.06 -16.90
CA VAL A 232 -18.04 -3.01 -15.63
C VAL A 232 -19.53 -3.15 -15.92
N GLU A 233 -20.14 -4.17 -15.31
CA GLU A 233 -21.58 -4.40 -15.35
C GLU A 233 -22.17 -4.09 -13.98
N VAL A 234 -23.46 -3.73 -13.94
CA VAL A 234 -24.19 -3.49 -12.69
C VAL A 234 -25.23 -4.58 -12.58
N VAL A 235 -25.14 -5.37 -11.52
CA VAL A 235 -26.08 -6.46 -11.23
C VAL A 235 -26.81 -6.19 -9.92
N LYS A 236 -27.92 -6.89 -9.69
CA LYS A 236 -28.63 -6.84 -8.41
C LYS A 236 -28.09 -7.93 -7.48
N ASP A 237 -27.73 -7.55 -6.25
CA ASP A 237 -27.38 -8.51 -5.21
C ASP A 237 -28.62 -9.21 -4.64
N THR A 238 -28.43 -10.10 -3.67
CA THR A 238 -29.52 -10.83 -3.00
C THR A 238 -30.51 -9.93 -2.25
N LYS A 239 -30.20 -8.64 -2.09
CA LYS A 239 -31.03 -7.62 -1.45
C LYS A 239 -31.55 -6.58 -2.46
N ASP A 240 -31.53 -6.91 -3.75
CA ASP A 240 -31.97 -6.06 -4.86
C ASP A 240 -31.16 -4.76 -5.03
N ARG A 241 -29.95 -4.70 -4.46
CA ARG A 241 -29.07 -3.52 -4.55
C ARG A 241 -28.18 -3.62 -5.78
N ASN A 242 -27.97 -2.50 -6.45
CA ASN A 242 -27.03 -2.39 -7.55
C ASN A 242 -25.59 -2.56 -7.06
N VAL A 243 -24.90 -3.58 -7.53
CA VAL A 243 -23.49 -3.85 -7.23
C VAL A 243 -22.66 -3.94 -8.52
N PRO A 244 -21.45 -3.36 -8.56
CA PRO A 244 -20.59 -3.47 -9.72
C PRO A 244 -19.95 -4.86 -9.81
N GLN A 245 -19.97 -5.44 -11.01
CA GLN A 245 -19.15 -6.57 -11.39
C GLN A 245 -18.07 -6.11 -12.36
N PHE A 246 -16.82 -6.23 -11.93
CA PHE A 246 -15.65 -5.89 -12.72
C PHE A 246 -15.18 -7.12 -13.48
N TYR A 247 -15.22 -7.04 -14.80
CA TYR A 247 -14.73 -8.08 -15.69
C TYR A 247 -13.37 -7.67 -16.24
N PHE A 248 -12.42 -8.58 -16.13
CA PHE A 248 -11.06 -8.40 -16.56
C PHE A 248 -10.74 -9.28 -17.76
N THR A 249 -9.72 -8.90 -18.51
CA THR A 249 -9.27 -9.64 -19.69
C THR A 249 -7.74 -9.62 -19.78
N LYS A 250 -7.17 -10.63 -20.42
CA LYS A 250 -5.73 -10.71 -20.70
C LYS A 250 -5.41 -9.78 -21.87
N ASN A 251 -4.30 -9.05 -21.79
CA ASN A 251 -3.85 -8.18 -22.90
C ASN A 251 -3.54 -8.95 -24.19
N ASN A 252 -3.19 -10.25 -24.09
CA ASN A 252 -3.04 -11.17 -25.20
C ASN A 252 -3.17 -12.63 -24.71
N SER A 253 -3.27 -13.59 -25.64
CA SER A 253 -3.45 -15.02 -25.33
C SER A 253 -2.27 -15.65 -24.59
N CYS A 254 -1.06 -15.10 -24.74
CA CYS A 254 0.17 -15.57 -24.09
C CYS A 254 0.56 -14.70 -22.88
N ALA A 255 -0.37 -13.89 -22.35
CA ALA A 255 -0.11 -13.02 -21.23
C ALA A 255 0.30 -13.84 -20.00
N VAL A 256 1.33 -13.38 -19.31
CA VAL A 256 1.82 -13.96 -18.06
C VAL A 256 1.72 -12.95 -16.93
N TYR A 257 1.71 -13.43 -15.68
CA TYR A 257 1.82 -12.56 -14.51
C TYR A 257 3.13 -11.77 -14.56
N ALA A 258 3.03 -10.45 -14.63
CA ALA A 258 4.17 -9.54 -14.74
C ALA A 258 3.81 -8.16 -14.15
N PRO A 259 3.60 -8.10 -12.82
CA PRO A 259 3.22 -6.85 -12.16
C PRO A 259 4.26 -5.76 -12.40
N LYS A 260 3.83 -4.50 -12.33
CA LYS A 260 4.72 -3.35 -12.52
C LYS A 260 4.46 -2.32 -11.43
N ASP A 261 5.54 -1.64 -11.05
CA ASP A 261 5.54 -0.54 -10.07
C ASP A 261 5.17 -0.96 -8.64
N SER A 262 4.95 -2.25 -8.39
CA SER A 262 4.57 -2.78 -7.07
C SER A 262 5.67 -2.61 -6.03
N GLU A 263 6.92 -2.41 -6.44
CA GLU A 263 8.05 -2.12 -5.57
C GLU A 263 8.06 -0.66 -5.08
N GLN A 264 7.38 0.26 -5.79
CA GLN A 264 7.43 1.70 -5.50
C GLN A 264 6.97 2.05 -4.08
N PRO A 265 5.86 1.50 -3.54
CA PRO A 265 5.49 1.72 -2.15
C PRO A 265 6.63 1.39 -1.17
N LEU A 266 7.35 0.27 -1.39
CA LEU A 266 8.47 -0.13 -0.54
C LEU A 266 9.68 0.78 -0.71
N ARG A 267 10.00 1.23 -1.94
CA ARG A 267 11.05 2.22 -2.18
C ARG A 267 10.79 3.50 -1.39
N TYR A 268 9.55 4.01 -1.41
CA TYR A 268 9.16 5.19 -0.64
C TYR A 268 9.21 4.97 0.88
N LEU A 269 8.78 3.80 1.38
CA LEU A 269 8.93 3.42 2.79
C LEU A 269 10.39 3.45 3.23
N LEU A 270 11.27 2.79 2.48
CA LEU A 270 12.69 2.70 2.81
C LEU A 270 13.39 4.05 2.70
N ARG A 271 13.03 4.85 1.69
CA ARG A 271 13.49 6.23 1.55
C ARG A 271 13.12 7.08 2.77
N PHE A 272 11.87 6.98 3.22
CA PHE A 272 11.40 7.66 4.41
C PHE A 272 12.18 7.22 5.68
N PHE A 273 12.38 5.92 5.88
CA PHE A 273 13.15 5.42 7.03
C PHE A 273 14.62 5.86 7.00
N LEU A 274 15.25 5.89 5.81
CA LEU A 274 16.59 6.45 5.63
C LEU A 274 16.62 7.93 6.06
N LYS A 275 15.67 8.74 5.62
CA LYS A 275 15.64 10.16 5.94
C LYS A 275 15.40 10.41 7.43
N LEU A 276 14.56 9.62 8.07
CA LEU A 276 14.39 9.66 9.53
C LEU A 276 15.69 9.33 10.28
N HIS A 277 16.46 8.36 9.80
CA HIS A 277 17.78 8.11 10.35
C HIS A 277 18.72 9.32 10.21
N LEU A 278 18.79 9.92 9.03
CA LEU A 278 19.72 11.03 8.75
C LEU A 278 19.36 12.33 9.49
N SER A 279 18.08 12.66 9.57
CA SER A 279 17.55 13.87 10.22
C SER A 279 17.65 13.85 11.75
N SER A 280 17.83 12.67 12.35
CA SER A 280 17.89 12.48 13.81
C SER A 280 19.19 12.97 14.46
N GLN A 281 20.08 13.65 13.72
CA GLN A 281 21.23 14.36 14.29
C GLN A 281 20.84 15.71 14.92
N GLU A 282 19.62 16.22 14.70
CA GLU A 282 19.19 17.55 15.21
C GLU A 282 18.06 17.51 16.26
N ASN A 283 17.34 16.39 16.48
CA ASN A 283 16.33 16.29 17.55
C ASN A 283 15.94 14.84 17.94
N CYS A 284 15.80 14.58 19.24
CA CYS A 284 15.57 13.27 19.86
C CYS A 284 14.12 12.74 19.73
N TRP A 285 13.83 11.98 18.67
CA TRP A 285 12.59 11.20 18.55
C TRP A 285 12.78 9.79 19.11
N GLY A 286 12.36 9.56 20.36
CA GLY A 286 12.66 8.34 21.15
C GLY A 286 12.32 7.00 20.48
N ILE A 287 11.23 6.92 19.70
CA ILE A 287 10.84 5.66 19.02
C ILE A 287 11.67 5.43 17.74
N PHE A 288 12.19 6.47 17.09
CA PHE A 288 13.02 6.32 15.89
C PHE A 288 14.52 6.15 16.21
N SER A 289 14.90 6.22 17.49
CA SER A 289 16.27 5.99 17.95
C SER A 289 16.83 4.64 17.48
N PHE A 290 15.98 3.63 17.30
CA PHE A 290 16.41 2.34 16.79
C PHE A 290 16.76 2.38 15.29
N ILE A 291 16.02 3.14 14.46
CA ILE A 291 16.35 3.30 13.03
C ILE A 291 17.70 4.02 12.93
N ARG A 292 17.94 4.99 13.83
CA ARG A 292 19.24 5.65 13.98
C ARG A 292 20.36 4.64 14.22
N THR A 293 20.22 3.82 15.26
CA THR A 293 21.20 2.80 15.62
C THR A 293 21.42 1.79 14.50
N TRP A 294 20.34 1.36 13.84
CA TRP A 294 20.40 0.37 12.76
C TRP A 294 21.22 0.82 11.55
N LEU A 295 20.86 1.94 10.92
CA LEU A 295 21.53 2.44 9.71
C LEU A 295 22.89 3.09 10.02
N GLY A 296 23.13 3.47 11.27
CA GLY A 296 24.40 4.04 11.72
C GLY A 296 25.49 2.98 11.91
N LEU A 297 25.11 1.75 12.21
CA LEU A 297 26.05 0.63 12.43
C LEU A 297 26.47 -0.05 11.13
N ASP A 298 25.74 0.15 10.02
CA ASP A 298 26.00 -0.56 8.77
C ASP A 298 25.95 0.37 7.54
N LYS A 299 27.12 0.93 7.21
CA LYS A 299 27.32 1.79 6.03
C LYS A 299 26.86 1.12 4.73
N HIS A 300 27.15 -0.16 4.57
CA HIS A 300 26.80 -0.90 3.35
C HIS A 300 25.29 -1.09 3.21
N LEU A 301 24.60 -1.39 4.31
CA LEU A 301 23.14 -1.48 4.32
C LEU A 301 22.50 -0.13 4.00
N ARG A 302 23.02 0.96 4.59
CA ARG A 302 22.59 2.32 4.26
C ARG A 302 22.80 2.64 2.78
N ASP A 303 23.96 2.34 2.22
CA ASP A 303 24.28 2.59 0.80
C ASP A 303 23.36 1.77 -0.12
N ALA A 304 23.11 0.51 0.23
CA ALA A 304 22.25 -0.39 -0.52
C ALA A 304 20.79 0.06 -0.53
N ILE A 305 20.26 0.47 0.64
CA ILE A 305 18.92 1.05 0.73
C ILE A 305 18.86 2.38 0.00
N THR A 306 19.92 3.21 0.07
CA THR A 306 19.99 4.48 -0.66
C THR A 306 19.90 4.24 -2.17
N LYS A 307 20.63 3.24 -2.69
CA LYS A 307 20.58 2.83 -4.10
C LYS A 307 19.21 2.30 -4.50
N PHE A 308 18.54 1.52 -3.65
CA PHE A 308 17.20 1.01 -3.93
C PHE A 308 16.15 2.14 -3.93
N ALA A 309 16.21 3.02 -2.93
CA ALA A 309 15.32 4.16 -2.75
C ALA A 309 15.52 5.27 -3.80
N SER A 310 16.71 5.41 -4.39
CA SER A 310 16.98 6.44 -5.40
C SER A 310 16.18 6.24 -6.70
N ALA A 311 15.73 5.01 -6.96
CA ALA A 311 14.85 4.70 -8.09
C ALA A 311 13.35 4.79 -7.75
N CYS A 312 12.99 5.52 -6.68
CA CYS A 312 11.63 6.05 -6.52
C CYS A 312 11.24 6.87 -7.76
N LYS A 313 10.19 6.43 -8.47
CA LYS A 313 9.64 7.15 -9.60
C LYS A 313 9.04 8.47 -9.15
N ARG A 314 9.24 9.49 -9.98
CA ARG A 314 8.71 10.85 -9.83
C ARG A 314 8.34 11.36 -11.21
N ASP A 315 7.14 11.00 -11.62
CA ASP A 315 6.58 11.40 -12.90
C ASP A 315 5.12 11.82 -12.68
N LYS A 316 4.35 11.94 -13.75
CA LYS A 316 2.95 12.37 -13.65
C LYS A 316 2.04 11.41 -12.87
N PHE A 317 2.44 10.16 -12.64
CA PHE A 317 1.68 9.17 -11.87
C PHE A 317 2.23 8.98 -10.46
N PHE A 318 3.55 9.12 -10.27
CA PHE A 318 4.19 8.98 -8.95
C PHE A 318 4.45 10.35 -8.35
N VAL A 319 3.57 10.76 -7.42
CA VAL A 319 3.52 12.15 -6.93
C VAL A 319 3.75 12.21 -5.43
N VAL A 320 4.65 13.09 -5.00
CA VAL A 320 4.75 13.52 -3.60
C VAL A 320 3.78 14.69 -3.41
N LEU A 321 2.75 14.50 -2.59
CA LEU A 321 1.71 15.52 -2.36
C LEU A 321 2.09 16.49 -1.23
N GLN A 322 2.81 16.00 -0.21
CA GLN A 322 3.09 16.79 0.99
C GLN A 322 4.37 16.34 1.68
N CYS A 323 5.04 17.30 2.34
CA CYS A 323 6.15 17.10 3.27
C CYS A 323 7.34 16.32 2.70
N GLU A 324 7.80 16.70 1.51
CA GLU A 324 8.93 16.05 0.82
C GLU A 324 10.23 16.02 1.65
N ARG A 325 10.39 16.90 2.62
CA ARG A 325 11.58 16.94 3.50
C ARG A 325 11.89 15.62 4.20
N TRP A 326 10.91 14.72 4.33
CA TRP A 326 11.09 13.40 4.92
C TRP A 326 11.36 12.26 3.91
N LEU A 327 11.61 12.57 2.63
CA LEU A 327 11.94 11.61 1.57
C LEU A 327 13.33 11.89 0.97
#